data_AF-A0A9D1TX62-F1
#
_entry.id   AF-A0A9D1TX62-F1
#
_cell.length_a   1.000
_cell.length_b   1.000
_cell.length_c   1.000
_cell.angle_alpha   90.00
_cell.angle_beta   90.00
_cell.angle_gamma   90.00
#
_symmetry.space_group_name_H-M   'P 1'
#
loop_
_entity.id
_entity.type
_entity.pdbx_description
1 polymer ?
#
loop_
_entity_poly.entity_id
_entity_poly.type
_entity_poly.pdbx_seq_one_letter_code
_entity_poly.pdbx_strand_id
1 'polypeptide(L)'
;MEHSEKTLDMIVALCKNRGFVFPGSEIYGGLANSWDYGPLGVEFKNNVKKAWLKKFVQESPYNVGLDAAILMNPQTWVTTGHVASFSDPLLDCRACKARHRADKLISDEFPDVNVDAMSFDEMDQFIAEHEQVVCPVCGKHDFTPIRKFNLMFKTAIGVTEDSSSVCYLRPETAQGIFVNFANIQRTTRRKLPFGVCQVGKA
;
A
#
# COMPACT_ATOMS: atom_id res chain seq x y z
N MET A 1 -1.14 2.66 -39.25
CA MET A 1 -0.95 2.48 -37.80
C MET A 1 -0.87 1.00 -37.54
N GLU A 2 0.23 0.51 -36.97
CA GLU A 2 0.29 -0.88 -36.52
C GLU A 2 -0.73 -1.05 -35.37
N HIS A 3 -1.80 -1.80 -35.61
CA HIS A 3 -2.85 -2.07 -34.60
C HIS A 3 -2.37 -3.01 -33.47
N SER A 4 -1.09 -3.39 -33.46
CA SER A 4 -0.47 -4.31 -32.51
C SER A 4 -0.06 -3.62 -31.21
N GLU A 5 0.34 -2.34 -31.24
CA GLU A 5 0.87 -1.67 -30.05
C GLU A 5 -0.26 -1.35 -29.07
N LYS A 6 -0.15 -1.88 -27.84
CA LYS A 6 -1.13 -1.66 -26.76
C LYS A 6 -0.51 -0.75 -25.73
N THR A 7 -0.98 0.50 -25.67
CA THR A 7 -0.56 1.45 -24.64
C THR A 7 -1.39 1.27 -23.36
N LEU A 8 -0.88 1.74 -22.23
CA LEU A 8 -1.62 1.75 -20.97
C LEU A 8 -2.92 2.57 -21.09
N ASP A 9 -2.89 3.69 -21.80
CA ASP A 9 -4.06 4.54 -22.04
C ASP A 9 -5.17 3.79 -22.78
N MET A 10 -4.81 2.94 -23.75
CA MET A 10 -5.77 2.10 -24.46
C MET A 10 -6.44 1.08 -23.52
N ILE A 11 -5.67 0.50 -22.58
CA ILE A 11 -6.19 -0.45 -21.59
C ILE A 11 -7.11 0.27 -20.60
N VAL A 12 -6.70 1.42 -20.08
CA VAL A 12 -7.50 2.25 -19.16
C VAL A 12 -8.83 2.65 -19.81
N ALA A 13 -8.78 3.13 -21.05
CA ALA A 13 -9.98 3.49 -21.82
C ALA A 13 -10.90 2.28 -22.02
N LEU A 14 -10.36 1.10 -22.36
CA LEU A 14 -11.16 -0.11 -22.50
C LEU A 14 -11.82 -0.51 -21.17
N CYS A 15 -11.07 -0.53 -20.07
CA CYS A 15 -11.57 -0.89 -18.75
C CYS A 15 -12.72 0.03 -18.32
N LYS A 16 -12.59 1.34 -18.55
CA LYS A 16 -13.66 2.31 -18.28
C LYS A 16 -14.87 2.08 -19.18
N ASN A 17 -14.66 2.05 -20.49
CA ASN A 17 -15.75 1.96 -21.48
C ASN A 17 -16.51 0.63 -21.46
N ARG A 18 -15.89 -0.44 -20.95
CA ARG A 18 -16.51 -1.77 -20.84
C ARG A 18 -17.04 -2.09 -19.44
N GLY A 19 -16.92 -1.18 -18.47
CA GLY A 19 -17.44 -1.41 -17.13
C GLY A 19 -16.62 -2.37 -16.27
N PHE A 20 -15.29 -2.35 -16.43
CA PHE A 20 -14.37 -3.05 -15.53
C PHE A 20 -13.94 -2.18 -14.35
N VAL A 21 -13.42 -0.99 -14.59
CA VAL A 21 -12.89 -0.10 -13.54
C VAL A 21 -13.26 1.34 -13.84
N PHE A 22 -13.72 2.07 -12.81
CA PHE A 22 -14.03 3.49 -12.85
C PHE A 22 -13.15 4.25 -11.85
N PRO A 23 -12.77 5.52 -12.14
CA PRO A 23 -12.26 6.43 -11.12
C PRO A 23 -13.23 6.53 -9.94
N GLY A 24 -12.74 6.42 -8.71
CA GLY A 24 -13.57 6.56 -7.52
C GLY A 24 -14.14 7.97 -7.43
N SER A 25 -15.42 8.10 -7.10
CA SER A 25 -16.11 9.41 -6.99
C SER A 25 -16.04 10.26 -8.28
N GLU A 26 -16.09 9.63 -9.46
CA GLU A 26 -15.87 10.28 -10.76
C GLU A 26 -16.72 11.55 -10.97
N ILE A 27 -18.02 11.52 -10.63
CA ILE A 27 -18.93 12.67 -10.82
C ILE A 27 -18.55 13.89 -9.96
N TYR A 28 -17.71 13.71 -8.95
CA TYR A 28 -17.20 14.75 -8.06
C TYR A 28 -15.76 15.15 -8.38
N GLY A 29 -15.26 14.83 -9.58
CA GLY A 29 -13.89 15.13 -10.01
C GLY A 29 -12.87 14.02 -9.73
N GLY A 30 -13.33 12.89 -9.21
CA GLY A 30 -12.47 11.76 -8.89
C GLY A 30 -11.74 11.89 -7.55
N LEU A 31 -11.36 10.75 -6.99
CA LEU A 31 -10.48 10.67 -5.83
C LEU A 31 -9.20 9.94 -6.23
N ALA A 32 -8.07 10.64 -6.15
CA ALA A 32 -6.77 10.05 -6.46
C ALA A 32 -6.54 8.78 -5.64
N ASN A 33 -5.98 7.75 -6.28
CA ASN A 33 -5.71 6.43 -5.70
C ASN A 33 -6.96 5.65 -5.22
N SER A 34 -8.16 6.00 -5.71
CA SER A 34 -9.40 5.27 -5.46
C SER A 34 -10.08 4.87 -6.76
N TRP A 35 -10.60 3.64 -6.82
CA TRP A 35 -11.29 3.08 -7.99
C TRP A 35 -12.44 2.16 -7.60
N ASP A 36 -13.48 2.19 -8.42
CA ASP A 36 -14.65 1.32 -8.31
C ASP A 36 -14.63 0.23 -9.37
N TYR A 37 -14.99 -1.00 -9.00
CA TYR A 37 -15.12 -2.09 -9.95
C TYR A 37 -16.54 -2.10 -10.52
N GLY A 38 -16.67 -1.92 -11.85
CA GLY A 38 -17.95 -1.97 -12.55
C GLY A 38 -18.51 -3.39 -12.69
N PRO A 39 -19.64 -3.57 -13.41
CA PRO A 39 -20.34 -4.87 -13.51
C PRO A 39 -19.46 -6.03 -14.02
N LEU A 40 -18.63 -5.81 -15.04
CA LEU A 40 -17.70 -6.86 -15.52
C LEU A 40 -16.50 -7.00 -14.58
N GLY A 41 -16.05 -5.88 -14.00
CA GLY A 41 -14.90 -5.86 -13.11
C GLY A 41 -15.14 -6.62 -11.80
N VAL A 42 -16.33 -6.50 -11.21
CA VAL A 42 -16.68 -7.21 -9.98
C VAL A 42 -16.74 -8.72 -10.21
N GLU A 43 -17.33 -9.17 -11.31
CA GLU A 43 -17.36 -10.58 -11.68
C GLU A 43 -15.96 -11.13 -11.96
N PHE A 44 -15.16 -10.40 -12.74
CA PHE A 44 -13.77 -10.76 -13.01
C PHE A 44 -12.96 -10.90 -11.70
N LYS A 45 -13.01 -9.88 -10.84
CA LYS A 45 -12.32 -9.88 -9.54
C LYS A 45 -12.78 -11.03 -8.65
N ASN A 46 -14.08 -11.31 -8.60
CA ASN A 46 -14.62 -12.41 -7.82
C ASN A 46 -14.16 -13.77 -8.35
N ASN A 47 -14.08 -13.93 -9.67
CA ASN A 47 -13.56 -15.16 -10.29
C ASN A 47 -12.08 -15.38 -9.96
N VAL A 48 -11.25 -14.33 -10.01
CA VAL A 48 -9.84 -14.40 -9.59
C VAL A 48 -9.73 -14.80 -8.12
N LYS A 49 -10.51 -14.16 -7.22
CA LYS A 49 -10.52 -14.51 -5.79
C LYS A 49 -10.94 -15.97 -5.56
N LYS A 50 -11.99 -16.44 -6.25
CA LYS A 50 -12.48 -17.82 -6.15
C LYS A 50 -11.42 -18.81 -6.62
N ALA A 51 -10.76 -18.54 -7.76
CA ALA A 51 -9.69 -19.38 -8.28
C ALA A 51 -8.51 -19.47 -7.28
N TRP A 52 -8.12 -18.34 -6.70
CA TRP A 52 -7.07 -18.29 -5.69
C TRP A 52 -7.45 -19.08 -4.43
N LEU A 53 -8.67 -18.88 -3.90
CA LEU A 53 -9.16 -19.61 -2.72
C LEU A 53 -9.23 -21.12 -2.98
N LYS A 54 -9.71 -21.51 -4.17
CA LYS A 54 -9.73 -22.91 -4.58
C LYS A 54 -8.32 -23.49 -4.55
N LYS A 55 -7.36 -22.83 -5.20
CA LYS A 55 -6.00 -23.35 -5.33
C LYS A 55 -5.22 -23.41 -4.02
N PHE A 56 -5.24 -22.33 -3.25
CA PHE A 56 -4.35 -22.16 -2.10
C PHE A 56 -4.97 -22.62 -0.78
N VAL A 57 -6.31 -22.70 -0.69
CA VAL A 57 -7.00 -23.10 0.54
C VAL A 57 -7.73 -24.42 0.37
N GLN A 58 -8.64 -24.53 -0.60
CA GLN A 58 -9.52 -25.70 -0.72
C GLN A 58 -8.78 -26.95 -1.22
N GLU A 59 -7.86 -26.79 -2.18
CA GLU A 59 -7.03 -27.87 -2.73
C GLU A 59 -5.79 -28.16 -1.85
N SER A 60 -5.50 -27.31 -0.85
CA SER A 60 -4.37 -27.51 0.05
C SER A 60 -4.80 -28.34 1.27
N PRO A 61 -4.15 -29.49 1.54
CA PRO A 61 -4.47 -30.27 2.73
C PRO A 61 -4.01 -29.60 4.01
N TYR A 62 -3.18 -28.55 3.95
CA TYR A 62 -2.58 -27.90 5.12
C TYR A 62 -3.17 -26.53 5.43
N ASN A 63 -3.60 -25.78 4.41
CA ASN A 63 -3.99 -24.39 4.60
C ASN A 63 -5.42 -24.25 5.11
N VAL A 64 -5.69 -23.15 5.80
CA VAL A 64 -7.01 -22.77 6.28
C VAL A 64 -7.30 -21.31 5.96
N GLY A 65 -8.57 -20.94 5.84
CA GLY A 65 -8.99 -19.56 5.57
C GLY A 65 -9.20 -18.75 6.86
N LEU A 66 -8.99 -17.44 6.75
CA LEU A 66 -9.34 -16.45 7.77
C LEU A 66 -9.90 -15.19 7.08
N ASP A 67 -10.83 -14.51 7.75
CA ASP A 67 -11.24 -13.15 7.42
C ASP A 67 -11.23 -12.29 8.69
N ALA A 68 -10.12 -11.59 8.91
CA ALA A 68 -9.93 -10.70 10.05
C ALA A 68 -10.50 -9.31 9.78
N ALA A 69 -10.82 -8.58 10.85
CA ALA A 69 -11.25 -7.19 10.78
C ALA A 69 -10.19 -6.26 10.14
N ILE A 70 -10.65 -5.17 9.51
CA ILE A 70 -9.79 -4.11 8.97
C ILE A 70 -9.25 -3.22 10.10
N LEU A 71 -10.13 -2.84 11.03
CA LEU A 71 -9.76 -2.11 12.23
C LEU A 71 -9.30 -3.10 13.29
N MET A 72 -8.10 -2.85 13.82
CA MET A 72 -7.47 -3.66 14.86
C MET A 72 -7.05 -2.76 16.02
N ASN A 73 -6.81 -3.35 17.18
CA ASN A 73 -6.26 -2.60 18.31
C ASN A 73 -4.95 -1.89 17.88
N PRO A 74 -4.79 -0.57 18.12
CA PRO A 74 -3.61 0.18 17.70
C PRO A 74 -2.28 -0.41 18.18
N GLN A 75 -2.29 -1.06 19.34
CA GLN A 75 -1.12 -1.71 19.90
C GLN A 75 -0.54 -2.78 18.97
N THR A 76 -1.36 -3.43 18.14
CA THR A 76 -0.88 -4.36 17.10
C THR A 76 0.10 -3.67 16.15
N TRP A 77 -0.20 -2.45 15.70
CA TRP A 77 0.63 -1.71 14.75
C TRP A 77 1.85 -1.06 15.41
N VAL A 78 1.76 -0.75 16.71
CA VAL A 78 2.92 -0.32 17.50
C VAL A 78 3.89 -1.48 17.70
N THR A 79 3.38 -2.63 18.16
CA THR A 79 4.20 -3.82 18.45
C THR A 79 4.88 -4.38 17.21
N THR A 80 4.24 -4.27 16.05
CA THR A 80 4.79 -4.73 14.77
C THR A 80 5.70 -3.71 14.10
N GLY A 81 5.90 -2.53 14.72
CA GLY A 81 6.75 -1.47 14.20
C GLY A 81 6.11 -0.56 13.16
N HIS A 82 4.96 -0.93 12.58
CA HIS A 82 4.31 -0.16 11.51
C HIS A 82 4.08 1.31 11.87
N VAL A 83 3.70 1.63 13.11
CA VAL A 83 3.52 3.03 13.54
C VAL A 83 4.82 3.85 13.44
N ALA A 84 5.96 3.22 13.67
CA ALA A 84 7.26 3.88 13.71
C ALA A 84 8.01 3.85 12.37
N SER A 85 7.89 2.76 11.59
CA SER A 85 8.70 2.50 10.40
C SER A 85 7.93 2.47 9.09
N PHE A 86 6.60 2.36 9.09
CA PHE A 86 5.80 2.32 7.86
C PHE A 86 5.57 3.73 7.32
N SER A 87 6.65 4.38 6.89
CA SER A 87 6.66 5.76 6.42
C SER A 87 7.54 5.97 5.22
N ASP A 88 7.09 6.79 4.27
CA ASP A 88 7.91 7.24 3.15
C ASP A 88 8.75 8.47 3.55
N PRO A 89 9.99 8.59 3.03
CA PRO A 89 10.81 9.80 3.20
C PRO A 89 10.35 10.87 2.19
N LEU A 90 9.62 11.88 2.65
CA LEU A 90 9.12 12.96 1.80
C LEU A 90 9.89 14.26 2.00
N LEU A 91 10.19 14.93 0.89
CA LEU A 91 10.76 16.27 0.86
C LEU A 91 10.01 17.15 -0.16
N ASP A 92 10.04 18.46 0.06
CA ASP A 92 9.44 19.44 -0.86
C ASP A 92 10.54 20.26 -1.53
N CYS A 93 10.42 20.50 -2.84
CA CYS A 93 11.28 21.47 -3.53
C CYS A 93 10.88 22.89 -3.10
N ARG A 94 11.81 23.64 -2.50
CA ARG A 94 11.50 25.00 -2.01
C ARG A 94 11.17 25.96 -3.17
N ALA A 95 11.69 25.70 -4.37
CA ALA A 95 11.52 26.57 -5.52
C ALA A 95 10.15 26.45 -6.20
N CYS A 96 9.66 25.23 -6.46
CA CYS A 96 8.39 25.00 -7.17
C CYS A 96 7.30 24.38 -6.29
N LYS A 97 7.61 24.08 -5.02
CA LYS A 97 6.70 23.44 -4.04
C LYS A 97 6.23 22.04 -4.42
N ALA A 98 6.84 21.43 -5.44
CA ALA A 98 6.58 20.04 -5.78
C ALA A 98 7.08 19.13 -4.66
N ARG A 99 6.31 18.08 -4.38
CA ARG A 99 6.62 17.08 -3.36
C ARG A 99 7.21 15.85 -4.01
N HIS A 100 8.26 15.32 -3.41
CA HIS A 100 8.96 14.15 -3.91
C HIS A 100 9.23 13.16 -2.80
N ARG A 101 9.34 11.90 -3.19
CA ARG A 101 9.91 10.84 -2.36
C ARG A 101 11.43 10.89 -2.52
N ALA A 102 12.14 11.03 -1.41
CA ALA A 102 13.59 11.16 -1.40
C ALA A 102 14.27 9.91 -1.95
N ASP A 103 13.76 8.73 -1.59
CA ASP A 103 14.30 7.46 -2.06
C ASP A 103 14.20 7.31 -3.59
N LYS A 104 13.08 7.76 -4.17
CA LYS A 104 12.88 7.80 -5.62
C LYS A 104 13.82 8.78 -6.31
N LEU A 105 13.98 9.98 -5.76
CA LEU A 105 14.92 10.96 -6.31
C LEU A 105 16.35 10.43 -6.36
N ILE A 106 16.78 9.72 -5.30
CA ILE A 106 18.10 9.10 -5.27
C ILE A 106 18.15 7.93 -6.26
N SER A 107 17.16 7.03 -6.26
CA SER A 107 17.19 5.81 -7.09
C SER A 107 17.15 6.10 -8.60
N ASP A 108 16.45 7.17 -9.00
CA ASP A 108 16.30 7.53 -10.40
C ASP A 108 17.61 8.10 -10.99
N GLU A 109 18.39 8.83 -10.19
CA GLU A 109 19.70 9.38 -10.59
C GLU A 109 20.86 8.41 -10.31
N PHE A 110 20.74 7.59 -9.25
CA PHE A 110 21.77 6.67 -8.75
C PHE A 110 21.20 5.25 -8.59
N PRO A 111 20.95 4.52 -9.70
CA PRO A 111 20.29 3.21 -9.67
C PRO A 111 21.10 2.11 -8.97
N ASP A 112 22.42 2.29 -8.83
CA ASP A 112 23.31 1.33 -8.17
C ASP A 112 23.37 1.50 -6.63
N VAL A 113 22.76 2.56 -6.09
CA VAL A 113 22.72 2.81 -4.64
C VAL A 113 21.56 2.05 -4.03
N ASN A 114 21.84 1.28 -2.97
CA ASN A 114 20.79 0.61 -2.19
C ASN A 114 20.13 1.61 -1.23
N VAL A 115 19.22 2.42 -1.76
CA VAL A 115 18.53 3.46 -1.01
C VAL A 115 17.64 2.90 0.11
N ASP A 116 17.08 1.70 -0.08
CA ASP A 116 16.22 1.02 0.91
C ASP A 116 16.97 0.68 2.22
N ALA A 117 18.31 0.65 2.19
CA ALA A 117 19.14 0.40 3.36
C ALA A 117 19.51 1.67 4.15
N MET A 118 19.20 2.86 3.60
CA MET A 118 19.57 4.14 4.22
C MET A 118 18.52 4.59 5.24
N SER A 119 18.99 5.19 6.32
CA SER A 119 18.17 6.00 7.22
C SER A 119 17.79 7.33 6.56
N PHE A 120 16.80 8.02 7.11
CA PHE A 120 16.34 9.29 6.53
C PHE A 120 17.40 10.39 6.66
N ASP A 121 18.20 10.36 7.73
CA ASP A 121 19.30 11.30 7.92
C ASP A 121 20.42 11.04 6.89
N GLU A 122 20.72 9.77 6.60
CA GLU A 122 21.66 9.39 5.54
C GLU A 122 21.14 9.79 4.16
N MET A 123 19.84 9.68 3.89
CA MET A 123 19.24 10.16 2.64
C MET A 123 19.33 11.69 2.52
N ASP A 124 19.03 12.42 3.60
CA ASP A 124 19.12 13.89 3.61
C ASP A 124 20.57 14.35 3.33
N GLN A 125 21.53 13.69 3.99
CA GLN A 125 22.95 13.95 3.75
C GLN A 125 23.35 13.59 2.32
N PHE A 126 22.92 12.45 1.80
CA PHE A 126 23.23 12.02 0.44
C PHE A 126 22.72 13.01 -0.59
N ILE A 127 21.48 13.49 -0.45
CA ILE A 127 20.92 14.51 -1.34
C ILE A 127 21.73 15.80 -1.23
N ALA A 128 22.08 16.25 -0.02
CA ALA A 128 22.89 17.46 0.15
C ALA A 128 24.29 17.36 -0.46
N GLU A 129 24.90 16.17 -0.50
CA GLU A 129 26.23 15.94 -1.06
C GLU A 129 26.24 15.74 -2.59
N HIS A 130 25.09 15.42 -3.19
CA HIS A 130 24.98 15.10 -4.62
C HIS A 130 24.09 16.11 -5.36
N GLU A 131 24.72 17.17 -5.90
CA GLU A 131 24.04 18.23 -6.66
C GLU A 131 23.29 17.71 -7.90
N GLN A 132 23.61 16.50 -8.38
CA GLN A 132 22.92 15.83 -9.49
C GLN A 132 21.47 15.48 -9.15
N VAL A 133 21.14 15.29 -7.86
CA VAL A 133 19.76 15.05 -7.44
C VAL A 133 18.96 16.34 -7.59
N VAL A 134 18.32 16.56 -8.73
CA VAL A 134 17.55 17.78 -8.98
C VAL A 134 16.04 17.53 -8.92
N CYS A 135 15.27 18.58 -8.67
CA CYS A 135 13.82 18.48 -8.76
C CYS A 135 13.39 18.17 -10.20
N PRO A 136 12.68 17.05 -10.49
CA PRO A 136 12.30 16.67 -11.85
C PRO A 136 11.29 17.63 -12.49
N VAL A 137 10.66 18.52 -11.70
CA VAL A 137 9.68 19.49 -12.17
C VAL A 137 10.34 20.80 -12.60
N CYS A 138 11.38 21.26 -11.90
CA CYS A 138 11.96 22.59 -12.13
C CYS A 138 13.49 22.62 -12.29
N GLY A 139 14.15 21.46 -12.19
CA GLY A 139 15.60 21.30 -12.35
C GLY A 139 16.45 21.90 -11.22
N LYS A 140 15.86 22.41 -10.15
CA LYS A 140 16.61 23.02 -9.03
C LYS A 140 16.96 22.00 -7.95
N HIS A 141 18.17 22.13 -7.41
CA HIS A 141 18.64 21.44 -6.21
C HIS A 141 18.38 22.32 -4.97
N ASP A 142 17.13 22.36 -4.51
CA ASP A 142 16.75 23.12 -3.32
C ASP A 142 15.56 22.44 -2.63
N PHE A 143 15.87 21.59 -1.66
CA PHE A 143 14.91 20.73 -0.98
C PHE A 143 14.82 21.04 0.51
N THR A 144 13.63 20.87 1.09
CA THR A 144 13.47 20.81 2.55
C THR A 144 14.09 19.55 3.13
N PRO A 145 14.42 19.51 4.42
CA PRO A 145 14.77 18.26 5.10
C PRO A 145 13.66 17.21 4.93
N ILE A 146 14.05 15.94 4.90
CA ILE A 146 13.15 14.80 4.81
C ILE A 146 12.25 14.75 6.05
N ARG A 147 10.97 14.49 5.81
CA ARG A 147 9.98 14.23 6.85
C ARG A 147 9.41 12.83 6.71
N LYS A 148 9.14 12.20 7.85
CA LYS A 148 8.43 10.92 7.89
C LYS A 148 6.97 11.13 7.56
N PHE A 149 6.49 10.47 6.50
CA PHE A 149 5.07 10.45 6.19
C PHE A 149 4.51 9.06 6.45
N ASN A 150 3.72 8.90 7.51
CA ASN A 150 3.12 7.62 7.85
C ASN A 150 2.10 7.21 6.76
N LEU A 151 2.27 6.01 6.22
CA LEU A 151 1.44 5.48 5.14
C LEU A 151 0.16 4.82 5.65
N MET A 152 0.04 4.59 6.96
CA MET A 152 -1.19 4.05 7.53
C MET A 152 -2.27 5.12 7.60
N PHE A 153 -3.47 4.77 7.12
CA PHE A 153 -4.64 5.62 7.29
C PHE A 153 -5.11 5.61 8.75
N LYS A 154 -4.87 6.73 9.43
CA LYS A 154 -5.36 6.99 10.79
C LYS A 154 -6.84 7.36 10.78
N THR A 155 -7.59 6.81 11.73
CA THR A 155 -9.00 7.12 11.98
C THR A 155 -9.27 7.15 13.48
N ALA A 156 -10.51 7.43 13.88
CA ALA A 156 -10.96 7.41 15.27
C ALA A 156 -12.17 6.47 15.40
N ILE A 157 -12.19 5.64 16.45
CA ILE A 157 -13.31 4.79 16.81
C ILE A 157 -13.86 5.23 18.18
N GLY A 158 -15.11 5.70 18.19
CA GLY A 158 -15.74 6.22 19.41
C GLY A 158 -16.61 7.43 19.12
N VAL A 159 -17.28 7.92 20.17
CA VAL A 159 -18.13 9.12 20.10
C VAL A 159 -17.30 10.40 20.17
N THR A 160 -16.16 10.34 20.85
CA THR A 160 -15.22 11.45 21.03
C THR A 160 -13.93 11.18 20.27
N GLU A 161 -13.43 12.18 19.56
CA GLU A 161 -12.14 12.13 18.86
C GLU A 161 -10.99 12.49 19.83
N ASP A 162 -10.79 11.65 20.85
CA ASP A 162 -9.65 11.78 21.75
C ASP A 162 -8.53 10.79 21.40
N SER A 163 -7.37 10.91 22.05
CA SER A 163 -6.21 10.03 21.78
C SER A 163 -6.48 8.55 22.03
N SER A 164 -7.47 8.21 22.86
CA SER A 164 -7.87 6.83 23.15
C SER A 164 -8.72 6.22 22.05
N SER A 165 -9.36 7.06 21.22
CA SER A 165 -10.16 6.65 20.06
C SER A 165 -9.32 6.32 18.81
N VAL A 166 -8.04 6.68 18.78
CA VAL A 166 -7.20 6.51 17.59
C VAL A 166 -7.15 5.05 17.15
N CYS A 167 -7.42 4.80 15.88
CA CYS A 167 -7.30 3.50 15.23
C CYS A 167 -6.70 3.65 13.82
N TYR A 168 -6.37 2.54 13.17
CA TYR A 168 -5.79 2.55 11.82
C TYR A 168 -6.52 1.55 10.94
N LEU A 169 -6.70 1.91 9.66
CA LEU A 169 -6.97 0.89 8.64
C LEU A 169 -5.70 0.05 8.48
N ARG A 170 -5.83 -1.27 8.52
CA ARG A 170 -4.68 -2.17 8.37
C ARG A 170 -3.94 -1.90 7.05
N PRO A 171 -2.60 -1.74 7.05
CA PRO A 171 -1.80 -1.61 5.82
C PRO A 171 -1.53 -2.96 5.16
N GLU A 172 -1.83 -4.07 5.83
CA GLU A 172 -1.65 -5.44 5.33
C GLU A 172 -2.62 -6.41 5.99
N THR A 173 -2.76 -7.62 5.44
CA THR A 173 -3.64 -8.67 5.99
C THR A 173 -2.97 -9.60 7.00
N ALA A 174 -1.63 -9.62 7.07
CA ALA A 174 -0.89 -10.64 7.82
C ALA A 174 -1.09 -10.55 9.34
N GLN A 175 -1.18 -9.34 9.90
CA GLN A 175 -1.34 -9.18 11.35
C GLN A 175 -2.61 -9.84 11.90
N GLY A 176 -3.70 -9.85 11.12
CA GLY A 176 -4.94 -10.56 11.47
C GLY A 176 -4.73 -12.08 11.66
N ILE A 177 -3.82 -12.67 10.89
CA ILE A 177 -3.42 -14.08 11.00
C ILE A 177 -2.63 -14.30 12.29
N PHE A 178 -1.61 -13.48 12.54
CA PHE A 178 -0.71 -13.67 13.69
C PHE A 178 -1.46 -13.57 15.02
N VAL A 179 -2.34 -12.57 15.19
CA VAL A 179 -3.12 -12.42 16.43
C VAL A 179 -4.10 -13.58 16.65
N ASN A 180 -4.51 -14.28 15.58
CA ASN A 180 -5.43 -15.42 15.66
C ASN A 180 -4.74 -16.78 15.58
N PHE A 181 -3.40 -16.85 15.51
CA PHE A 181 -2.67 -18.10 15.31
C PHE A 181 -3.10 -19.20 16.28
N ALA A 182 -3.13 -18.91 17.58
CA ALA A 182 -3.53 -19.88 18.61
C ALA A 182 -5.00 -20.32 18.47
N ASN A 183 -5.91 -19.40 18.15
CA ASN A 183 -7.32 -19.71 17.93
C ASN A 183 -7.52 -20.64 16.74
N ILE A 184 -6.84 -20.35 15.63
CA ILE A 184 -6.89 -21.12 14.40
C ILE A 184 -6.30 -22.50 14.63
N GLN A 185 -5.09 -22.59 15.19
CA GLN A 185 -4.43 -23.88 15.43
C GLN A 185 -5.28 -24.79 16.32
N ARG A 186 -5.86 -24.24 17.40
CA ARG A 186 -6.71 -24.98 18.34
C ARG A 186 -7.98 -25.51 17.69
N THR A 187 -8.70 -24.67 16.95
CA THR A 187 -10.02 -25.02 16.37
C THR A 187 -9.89 -25.97 15.17
N THR A 188 -8.81 -25.85 14.40
CA THR A 188 -8.54 -26.69 13.23
C THR A 188 -7.71 -27.94 13.56
N ARG A 189 -7.15 -28.01 14.78
CA ARG A 189 -6.24 -29.08 15.26
C ARG A 189 -5.04 -29.31 14.33
N ARG A 190 -4.60 -28.28 13.60
CA ARG A 190 -3.46 -28.37 12.69
C ARG A 190 -2.15 -28.53 13.46
N LYS A 191 -1.31 -29.45 13.00
CA LYS A 191 0.09 -29.55 13.41
C LYS A 191 0.95 -28.77 12.42
N LEU A 192 2.10 -28.29 12.88
CA LEU A 192 3.06 -27.62 12.01
C LEU A 192 3.67 -28.63 11.01
N PRO A 193 3.95 -28.21 9.76
CA PRO A 193 3.60 -26.92 9.18
C PRO A 193 2.13 -26.85 8.72
N PHE A 194 1.51 -25.68 8.88
CA PHE A 194 0.22 -25.34 8.25
C PHE A 194 0.20 -23.85 7.89
N GLY A 195 -0.57 -23.49 6.86
CA GLY A 195 -0.74 -22.10 6.43
C GLY A 195 -2.09 -21.52 6.80
N VAL A 196 -2.15 -20.20 6.91
CA VAL A 196 -3.40 -19.44 7.03
C VAL A 196 -3.45 -18.43 5.90
N CYS A 197 -4.59 -18.37 5.22
CA CYS A 197 -4.79 -17.57 4.03
C CYS A 197 -5.92 -16.56 4.27
N GLN A 198 -5.71 -15.31 3.85
CA GLN A 198 -6.72 -14.25 3.94
C GLN A 198 -6.78 -13.48 2.63
N VAL A 199 -8.00 -13.15 2.18
CA VAL A 199 -8.26 -12.26 1.05
C VAL A 199 -9.10 -11.10 1.56
N GLY A 200 -8.55 -9.89 1.54
CA GLY A 200 -9.25 -8.72 2.06
C GLY A 200 -8.64 -7.41 1.57
N LYS A 201 -9.27 -6.30 1.99
CA LYS A 201 -8.74 -4.95 1.76
C LYS A 201 -7.59 -4.66 2.73
N ALA A 202 -6.64 -3.86 2.27
CA ALA A 202 -5.54 -3.23 2.98
C ALA A 202 -5.21 -1.92 2.24
#